data_AF-A0A260BY13-F1
#
_entry.id   AF-A0A260BY13-F1
#
_cell.length_a   1.000
_cell.length_b   1.000
_cell.length_c   1.000
_cell.angle_alpha   90.00
_cell.angle_beta   90.00
_cell.angle_gamma   90.00
#
_symmetry.space_group_name_H-M   'P 1'
#
loop_
_entity.id
_entity.type
_entity.pdbx_description
1 polymer ?
#
loop_
_entity_poly.entity_id
_entity_poly.type
_entity_poly.pdbx_seq_one_letter_code
_entity_poly.pdbx_strand_id
1 'polypeptide(L)'
;MGQVKPDLLAQWQDMNQRADAGTLTIPADVAAKCDAACVTYLAHLKKMQVDSLALTEVEDWGNLPSAQALRDKFLRLATGKDTSLDVILQQHIDVIDSMRTLFRRYFDETAEVDSRTAANIVALTPEN
;
A
#
# COMPACT_ATOMS: atom_id res chain seq x y z
N MET A 1 3.96 -26.85 12.96
CA MET A 1 3.74 -25.51 13.54
C MET A 1 3.97 -24.50 12.43
N GLY A 2 2.90 -24.13 11.71
CA GLY A 2 3.01 -23.13 10.65
C GLY A 2 3.21 -21.76 11.29
N GLN A 3 4.26 -21.06 10.89
CA GLN A 3 4.47 -19.67 11.30
C GLN A 3 3.18 -18.88 11.01
N VAL A 4 2.55 -18.37 12.06
CA VAL A 4 1.55 -17.31 11.92
C VAL A 4 2.29 -16.15 11.28
N LYS A 5 2.06 -15.92 9.98
CA LYS A 5 2.44 -14.65 9.36
C LYS A 5 1.81 -13.58 10.26
N PRO A 6 2.57 -12.70 10.92
CA PRO A 6 1.96 -11.58 11.60
C PRO A 6 1.10 -10.86 10.57
N ASP A 7 -0.07 -10.39 11.00
CA ASP A 7 -0.88 -9.50 10.17
C ASP A 7 -0.01 -8.30 9.81
N LEU A 8 0.52 -8.31 8.58
CA LEU A 8 1.46 -7.32 8.09
C LEU A 8 0.82 -5.94 8.12
N LEU A 9 -0.49 -5.86 7.91
CA LEU A 9 -1.23 -4.61 8.00
C LEU A 9 -1.17 -4.06 9.44
N ALA A 10 -1.46 -4.91 10.43
CA ALA A 10 -1.36 -4.53 11.84
C ALA A 10 0.06 -4.08 12.24
N GLN A 11 1.09 -4.75 11.72
CA GLN A 11 2.47 -4.34 11.96
C GLN A 11 2.78 -2.94 11.39
N TRP A 12 2.35 -2.67 10.16
CA TRP A 12 2.54 -1.35 9.55
C TRP A 12 1.68 -0.26 10.21
N GLN A 13 0.49 -0.61 10.69
CA GLN A 13 -0.34 0.29 11.49
C GLN A 13 0.32 0.64 12.84
N ASP A 14 0.95 -0.31 13.53
CA ASP A 14 1.75 -0.05 14.75
C ASP A 14 2.94 0.88 14.45
N MET A 15 3.67 0.62 13.35
CA MET A 15 4.77 1.50 12.95
C MET A 15 4.30 2.92 12.63
N ASN A 16 3.14 3.06 11.98
CA ASN A 16 2.49 4.35 11.75
C ASN A 16 2.19 5.08 13.06
N GLN A 17 1.63 4.38 14.07
CA GLN A 17 1.35 4.97 15.38
C GLN A 17 2.63 5.39 16.12
N ARG A 18 3.71 4.61 15.99
CA ARG A 18 5.00 4.95 16.59
C ARG A 18 5.69 6.13 15.92
N ALA A 19 5.51 6.28 14.61
CA ALA A 19 5.93 7.47 13.87
C ALA A 19 5.08 8.68 14.28
N ASP A 20 3.76 8.54 14.44
CA ASP A 20 2.88 9.60 14.98
C ASP A 20 3.31 10.06 16.38
N ALA A 21 3.88 9.17 17.19
CA ALA A 21 4.44 9.49 18.50
C ALA A 21 5.86 10.09 18.45
N GLY A 22 6.46 10.26 17.28
CA GLY A 22 7.84 10.75 17.10
C GLY A 22 8.93 9.77 17.56
N THR A 23 8.58 8.49 17.80
CA THR A 23 9.50 7.47 18.35
C THR A 23 10.20 6.63 17.28
N LEU A 24 9.91 6.90 16.01
CA LEU A 24 10.54 6.28 14.85
C LEU A 24 11.10 7.39 13.96
N THR A 25 12.35 7.29 13.54
CA THR A 25 12.97 8.26 12.63
C THR A 25 13.48 7.53 11.38
N ILE A 26 13.07 8.00 10.21
CA ILE A 26 13.53 7.51 8.91
C ILE A 26 14.22 8.68 8.17
N PRO A 27 15.42 8.48 7.60
CA PRO A 27 16.07 9.50 6.78
C PRO A 27 15.18 9.91 5.59
N ALA A 28 15.11 11.20 5.30
CA ALA A 28 14.22 11.74 4.26
C ALA A 28 14.50 11.15 2.86
N ASP A 29 15.77 10.90 2.51
CA ASP A 29 16.13 10.30 1.21
C ASP A 29 15.68 8.84 1.11
N VAL A 30 15.71 8.10 2.23
CA VAL A 30 15.21 6.73 2.32
C VAL A 30 13.68 6.74 2.21
N ALA A 31 13.00 7.62 2.96
CA ALA A 31 11.55 7.79 2.87
C ALA A 31 11.09 8.13 1.43
N ALA A 32 11.82 9.01 0.72
CA ALA A 32 11.56 9.36 -0.69
C ALA A 32 11.63 8.15 -1.62
N LYS A 33 12.70 7.35 -1.52
CA LYS A 33 12.86 6.14 -2.33
C LYS A 33 11.78 5.11 -2.02
N CYS A 34 11.43 4.96 -0.75
CA CYS A 34 10.38 4.05 -0.30
C CYS A 34 8.98 4.47 -0.76
N ASP A 35 8.60 5.76 -0.68
CA ASP A 35 7.33 6.25 -1.24
C ASP A 35 7.27 6.00 -2.74
N ALA A 36 8.33 6.34 -3.49
CA ALA A 36 8.37 6.12 -4.94
C ALA A 36 8.21 4.64 -5.33
N ALA A 37 8.83 3.73 -4.57
CA ALA A 37 8.64 2.29 -4.75
C ALA A 37 7.19 1.87 -4.45
N CYS A 38 6.59 2.39 -3.38
CA CYS A 38 5.18 2.14 -3.04
C CYS A 38 4.24 2.62 -4.16
N VAL A 39 4.47 3.82 -4.72
CA VAL A 39 3.68 4.34 -5.86
C VAL A 39 3.73 3.39 -7.04
N THR A 40 4.94 2.99 -7.43
CA THR A 40 5.16 2.10 -8.57
C THR A 40 4.45 0.76 -8.37
N TYR A 41 4.57 0.19 -7.17
CA TYR A 41 3.99 -1.10 -6.89
C TYR A 41 2.45 -1.06 -6.74
N LEU A 42 1.90 -0.01 -6.14
CA LEU A 42 0.45 0.23 -6.10
C LEU A 42 -0.15 0.35 -7.50
N ALA A 43 0.54 1.05 -8.42
CA ALA A 43 0.10 1.16 -9.80
C ALA A 43 0.05 -0.22 -10.47
N HIS A 44 1.05 -1.07 -10.22
CA HIS A 44 1.06 -2.44 -10.72
C HIS A 44 -0.07 -3.29 -10.15
N LEU A 45 -0.31 -3.26 -8.83
CA LEU A 45 -1.39 -3.99 -8.18
C LEU A 45 -2.78 -3.55 -8.67
N LYS A 46 -2.99 -2.24 -8.82
CA LYS A 46 -4.24 -1.70 -9.38
C LYS A 46 -4.45 -2.12 -10.82
N LYS A 47 -3.39 -2.17 -11.63
CA LYS A 47 -3.47 -2.73 -12.98
C LYS A 47 -3.90 -4.19 -12.96
N MET A 48 -3.30 -5.02 -12.10
CA MET A 48 -3.70 -6.43 -11.96
C MET A 48 -5.15 -6.57 -11.53
N GLN A 49 -5.66 -5.67 -10.67
CA GLN A 49 -7.06 -5.65 -10.25
C GLN A 49 -7.97 -5.39 -11.46
N VAL A 50 -7.67 -4.38 -12.28
CA VAL A 50 -8.42 -4.10 -13.52
C VAL A 50 -8.35 -5.28 -14.49
N ASP A 51 -7.17 -5.85 -14.71
CA ASP A 51 -7.00 -7.00 -15.60
C ASP A 51 -7.77 -8.24 -15.09
N SER A 52 -7.93 -8.38 -13.77
CA SER A 52 -8.72 -9.47 -13.17
C SER A 52 -10.22 -9.34 -13.41
N LEU A 53 -10.77 -8.13 -13.59
CA LEU A 53 -12.18 -7.93 -13.91
C LEU A 53 -12.52 -8.54 -15.27
N ALA A 54 -11.59 -8.51 -16.23
CA ALA A 54 -11.77 -9.16 -17.53
C ALA A 54 -11.99 -10.68 -17.40
N LEU A 55 -11.50 -11.32 -16.33
CA LEU A 55 -11.75 -12.75 -16.08
C LEU A 55 -13.21 -13.04 -15.67
N THR A 56 -13.92 -12.02 -15.19
CA THR A 56 -15.33 -12.13 -14.78
C THR A 56 -16.30 -11.77 -15.91
N GLU A 57 -15.88 -10.97 -16.89
CA GLU A 57 -16.74 -10.44 -17.96
C GLU A 57 -16.89 -11.36 -19.19
N VAL A 58 -16.05 -12.39 -19.34
CA VAL A 58 -16.22 -13.37 -20.43
C VAL A 58 -17.38 -14.29 -20.07
N GLU A 59 -18.62 -13.88 -20.33
CA GLU A 59 -19.81 -14.64 -19.94
C GLU A 59 -20.19 -15.76 -20.93
N ASP A 60 -19.78 -15.66 -22.20
CA ASP A 60 -20.16 -16.63 -23.24
C ASP A 60 -19.10 -17.71 -23.46
N TRP A 61 -19.08 -18.69 -22.56
CA TRP A 61 -18.27 -19.91 -22.70
C TRP A 61 -19.01 -21.00 -23.50
N GLY A 62 -20.23 -20.70 -23.98
CA GLY A 62 -21.12 -21.66 -24.62
C GLY A 62 -21.81 -22.64 -23.65
N ASN A 63 -22.58 -23.57 -24.21
CA ASN A 63 -23.47 -24.48 -23.47
C ASN A 63 -22.88 -25.86 -23.18
N LEU A 64 -21.59 -26.09 -23.48
CA LEU A 64 -20.95 -27.36 -23.16
C LEU A 64 -20.76 -27.49 -21.64
N PRO A 65 -21.11 -28.63 -21.02
CA PRO A 65 -20.95 -28.81 -19.56
C PRO A 65 -19.51 -28.58 -19.07
N SER A 66 -18.51 -28.94 -19.88
CA SER A 66 -17.09 -28.69 -19.57
C SER A 66 -16.73 -27.21 -19.57
N ALA A 67 -17.32 -26.43 -20.48
CA ALA A 67 -17.07 -25.00 -20.57
C ALA A 67 -17.69 -24.25 -19.37
N GLN A 68 -18.90 -24.65 -18.96
CA GLN A 68 -19.54 -24.15 -17.74
C GLN A 68 -18.73 -24.50 -16.48
N ALA A 69 -18.26 -25.74 -16.36
CA ALA A 69 -17.42 -26.15 -15.23
C ALA A 69 -16.10 -25.38 -15.13
N LEU A 70 -15.51 -25.01 -16.28
CA LEU A 70 -14.28 -24.23 -16.35
C LEU A 70 -14.54 -22.77 -15.96
N ARG A 71 -15.60 -22.15 -16.49
CA ARG A 71 -16.08 -20.82 -16.09
C ARG A 71 -16.23 -20.73 -14.57
N ASP A 72 -16.96 -21.67 -13.95
CA ASP A 72 -17.19 -21.66 -12.51
C ASP A 72 -15.89 -21.79 -11.70
N LYS A 73 -14.93 -22.57 -12.20
CA LYS A 73 -13.62 -22.70 -11.56
C LYS A 73 -12.83 -21.39 -11.61
N PHE A 74 -12.78 -20.74 -12.77
CA PHE A 74 -12.08 -19.46 -12.91
C PHE A 74 -12.76 -18.36 -12.11
N LEU A 75 -14.10 -18.29 -12.12
CA LEU A 75 -14.85 -17.32 -11.33
C LEU A 75 -14.54 -17.46 -9.84
N ARG A 76 -14.52 -18.68 -9.29
CA ARG A 76 -14.14 -18.92 -7.89
C ARG A 76 -12.69 -18.55 -7.54
N LEU A 77 -11.78 -18.60 -8.52
CA LEU A 77 -10.39 -18.20 -8.32
C LEU A 77 -10.24 -16.67 -8.43
N ALA A 78 -11.07 -16.04 -9.26
CA ALA A 78 -11.08 -14.60 -9.45
C ALA A 78 -11.79 -13.87 -8.30
N THR A 79 -12.91 -14.41 -7.79
CA THR A 79 -13.80 -13.73 -6.83
C THR A 79 -14.37 -14.65 -5.73
N GLY A 80 -14.75 -14.06 -4.59
CA GLY A 80 -15.73 -14.62 -3.65
C GLY A 80 -15.21 -15.49 -2.51
N LYS A 81 -13.89 -15.63 -2.30
CA LYS A 81 -13.31 -16.32 -1.13
C LYS A 81 -12.14 -15.54 -0.55
N ASP A 82 -11.78 -15.80 0.70
CA ASP A 82 -10.62 -15.16 1.34
C ASP A 82 -9.28 -15.38 0.60
N THR A 83 -9.24 -16.33 -0.34
CA THR A 83 -8.10 -16.68 -1.17
C THR A 83 -8.29 -16.36 -2.66
N SER A 84 -9.36 -15.66 -3.04
CA SER A 84 -9.55 -15.23 -4.42
C SER A 84 -8.62 -14.08 -4.78
N LEU A 85 -8.34 -13.95 -6.07
CA LEU A 85 -7.38 -12.99 -6.60
C LEU A 85 -7.72 -11.54 -6.21
N ASP A 86 -8.99 -11.16 -6.27
CA ASP A 86 -9.48 -9.84 -5.85
C ASP A 86 -9.16 -9.54 -4.38
N VAL A 87 -9.41 -10.48 -3.48
CA VAL A 87 -9.17 -10.35 -2.04
C VAL A 87 -7.66 -10.24 -1.76
N ILE A 88 -6.85 -11.10 -2.37
CA ILE A 88 -5.39 -11.08 -2.18
C ILE A 88 -4.78 -9.77 -2.70
N LEU A 89 -5.23 -9.30 -3.87
CA LEU A 89 -4.79 -8.03 -4.42
C LEU A 89 -5.15 -6.86 -3.50
N GLN A 90 -6.37 -6.86 -2.95
CA GLN A 90 -6.80 -5.82 -2.01
C GLN A 90 -5.97 -5.84 -0.72
N GLN A 91 -5.74 -7.01 -0.12
CA GLN A 91 -4.89 -7.14 1.06
C GLN A 91 -3.47 -6.60 0.81
N HIS A 92 -2.91 -6.87 -0.38
CA HIS A 92 -1.61 -6.33 -0.76
C HIS A 92 -1.65 -4.81 -0.93
N ILE A 93 -2.70 -4.27 -1.55
CA ILE A 93 -2.89 -2.81 -1.68
C ILE A 93 -2.94 -2.16 -0.30
N ASP A 94 -3.72 -2.70 0.63
CA ASP A 94 -3.91 -2.13 1.97
C ASP A 94 -2.59 -2.07 2.75
N VAL A 95 -1.77 -3.11 2.66
CA VAL A 95 -0.43 -3.14 3.28
C VAL A 95 0.47 -2.07 2.68
N ILE A 96 0.52 -1.94 1.35
CA ILE A 96 1.41 -0.98 0.68
C ILE A 96 0.93 0.46 0.89
N ASP A 97 -0.38 0.71 0.96
CA ASP A 97 -0.91 2.03 1.31
C ASP A 97 -0.59 2.42 2.77
N SER A 98 -0.64 1.45 3.70
CA SER A 98 -0.19 1.66 5.09
C SER A 98 1.30 2.01 5.16
N MET A 99 2.14 1.29 4.40
CA MET A 99 3.58 1.61 4.24
C MET A 99 3.80 3.01 3.70
N ARG A 100 3.07 3.38 2.65
CA ARG A 100 3.21 4.68 2.00
C ARG A 100 2.82 5.84 2.93
N THR A 101 1.78 5.63 3.73
CA THR A 101 1.33 6.61 4.74
C THR A 101 2.45 6.92 5.72
N LEU A 102 3.20 5.90 6.16
CA LEU A 102 4.37 6.08 7.03
C LEU A 102 5.41 6.98 6.39
N PHE A 103 5.83 6.66 5.16
CA PHE A 103 6.91 7.38 4.50
C PHE A 103 6.55 8.83 4.19
N ARG A 104 5.28 9.09 3.87
CA ARG A 104 4.82 10.46 3.55
C ARG A 104 4.90 11.41 4.73
N ARG A 105 4.64 10.93 5.94
CA ARG A 105 4.71 11.73 7.16
C ARG A 105 6.11 12.30 7.42
N TYR A 106 7.16 11.56 7.03
CA TYR A 106 8.53 12.05 7.16
C TYR A 106 8.82 13.26 6.27
N PHE A 107 8.11 13.45 5.16
CA PHE A 107 8.25 14.69 4.37
C PHE A 107 7.61 15.87 5.08
N ASP A 108 6.41 15.67 5.65
CA ASP A 108 5.68 16.72 6.37
C ASP A 108 6.44 17.19 7.62
N GLU A 109 6.96 16.25 8.42
CA GLU A 109 7.77 16.56 9.60
C GLU A 109 9.09 17.26 9.24
N THR A 110 9.76 16.82 8.17
CA THR A 110 11.02 17.45 7.73
C THR A 110 10.79 18.89 7.26
N ALA A 111 9.70 19.15 6.53
CA ALA A 111 9.34 20.49 6.09
C ALA A 111 8.98 21.42 7.27
N GLU A 112 8.28 20.91 8.27
CA GLU A 112 7.95 21.67 9.49
C GLU A 112 9.21 21.99 10.31
N VAL A 113 10.11 21.01 10.49
CA VAL A 113 11.38 21.20 11.22
C VAL A 113 12.27 22.21 10.50
N ASP A 114 12.37 22.14 9.17
CA ASP A 114 13.18 23.08 8.38
C ASP A 114 12.60 24.50 8.46
N SER A 115 11.28 24.66 8.29
CA SER A 115 10.60 25.95 8.44
C SER A 115 10.79 26.56 9.84
N ARG A 116 10.70 25.74 10.90
CA ARG A 116 10.91 26.20 12.28
C ARG A 116 12.37 26.57 12.53
N THR A 117 13.32 25.79 12.00
CA THR A 117 14.75 26.08 12.11
C THR A 117 15.08 27.39 11.40
N ALA A 118 14.58 27.57 10.18
CA ALA A 118 14.75 28.80 9.41
C ALA A 118 14.18 30.02 10.16
N ALA A 119 12.97 29.91 10.72
CA ALA A 119 12.36 30.98 11.51
C ALA A 119 13.18 31.34 12.77
N ASN A 120 13.72 30.34 13.46
CA ASN A 120 14.59 30.56 14.63
C ASN A 120 15.92 31.23 14.25
N ILE A 121 16.53 30.84 13.12
CA ILE A 121 17.75 31.48 12.62
C ILE A 121 17.47 32.95 12.30
N VAL A 122 16.39 33.25 11.57
CA VAL A 122 15.98 34.63 11.26
C VAL A 122 15.79 35.45 12.54
N ALA A 123 15.13 34.90 13.55
CA ALA A 123 14.91 35.57 14.83
C ALA A 123 16.20 35.81 15.66
N LEU A 124 17.27 35.04 15.40
CA LEU A 124 18.56 35.16 16.09
C LEU A 124 19.57 36.04 15.33
N THR A 125 19.33 36.37 14.06
CA THR A 125 20.14 37.34 13.30
C THR A 125 19.75 38.77 13.70
N PRO A 126 20.63 39.54 14.36
CA PRO A 126 20.37 40.96 14.59
C PRO A 126 20.46 41.70 13.26
N GLU A 127 19.53 42.65 13.03
CA GLU A 127 19.62 43.56 11.90
C GLU A 127 20.86 44.45 12.07
N ASN A 128 21.83 44.32 11.15
CA ASN A 128 22.98 45.21 11.04
C ASN A 128 22.63 46.44 10.19
#